data_AF-A0A8H4V0H4-F1
#
_entry.id   AF-A0A8H4V0H4-F1
#
_cell.length_a   1.000
_cell.length_b   1.000
_cell.length_c   1.000
_cell.angle_alpha   90.00
_cell.angle_beta   90.00
_cell.angle_gamma   90.00
#
_symmetry.space_group_name_H-M   'P 1'
#
loop_
_entity.id
_entity.type
_entity.pdbx_description
1 polymer ?
#
loop_
_entity_poly.entity_id
_entity_poly.type
_entity_poly.pdbx_seq_one_letter_code
_entity_poly.pdbx_strand_id
1 'polypeptide(L)'
;VACLPPGNFETNTIPPVSGRSKKAAEIIERSFTSARSPVILIEGLTRVYLHQDIVSLLSSKLGCPVFCLPDGKSQIPDSHPQFCGVFWPKASHPKVVTAVMNSDLWIVIGGRWSDLHTVGSALDLDKERNRIIDIQSDYVRMPNGNIIDGTSLPEVIEQVIAFNIAPKCAPFKNFESIKGTTTRGLATPSSESQIRLQHVLSGIESILQRNDNLFADAGESWFNAITMTLPDGVNFHMQMIYASIGWSLPAILGSQLAQTQGRPVLMIGDGALPMTVQELSTLIRIRSNAIIFVFNNLGYRVEVGQM
;
A
#
# COMPACT_ATOMS: atom_id res chain seq x y z
N VAL A 1 11.39 -36.46 -10.71
CA VAL A 1 12.42 -35.69 -9.98
C VAL A 1 11.69 -34.91 -8.91
N ALA A 2 11.91 -35.22 -7.63
CA ALA A 2 11.29 -34.48 -6.54
C ALA A 2 11.95 -33.09 -6.47
N CYS A 3 11.17 -32.01 -6.54
CA CYS A 3 11.70 -30.68 -6.27
C CYS A 3 12.17 -30.65 -4.81
N LEU A 4 13.46 -30.38 -4.61
CA LEU A 4 13.96 -30.04 -3.30
C LEU A 4 13.33 -28.71 -2.87
N PRO A 5 12.95 -28.56 -1.59
CA PRO A 5 12.47 -27.28 -1.09
C PRO A 5 13.53 -26.19 -1.33
N PRO A 6 13.14 -24.94 -1.64
CA PRO A 6 14.07 -23.84 -1.74
C PRO A 6 14.87 -23.74 -0.44
N GLY A 7 16.17 -23.52 -0.55
CA GLY A 7 17.05 -23.35 0.61
C GLY A 7 16.58 -22.21 1.50
N ASN A 8 17.03 -22.20 2.77
CA ASN A 8 16.74 -21.10 3.68
C ASN A 8 17.17 -19.78 3.03
N PHE A 9 16.22 -18.85 2.86
CA PHE A 9 16.55 -17.49 2.48
C PHE A 9 17.39 -16.89 3.60
N GLU A 10 18.65 -16.61 3.32
CA GLU A 10 19.48 -15.82 4.22
C GLU A 10 18.88 -14.41 4.26
N THR A 11 18.15 -14.11 5.32
CA THR A 11 17.82 -12.72 5.65
C THR A 11 19.15 -12.04 5.96
N ASN A 12 19.55 -11.07 5.14
CA ASN A 12 20.65 -10.18 5.46
C ASN A 12 20.34 -9.53 6.81
N THR A 13 20.93 -10.05 7.88
CA THR A 13 20.87 -9.42 9.20
C THR A 13 21.72 -8.17 9.12
N ILE A 14 21.06 -7.02 9.05
CA ILE A 14 21.72 -5.72 9.12
C ILE A 14 22.42 -5.65 10.49
N PRO A 15 23.72 -5.33 10.57
CA PRO A 15 24.42 -5.22 11.84
C PRO A 15 23.78 -4.11 12.68
N PRO A 16 23.69 -4.27 14.02
CA PRO A 16 23.08 -3.27 14.88
C PRO A 16 23.94 -2.00 14.89
N VAL A 17 23.37 -0.83 14.54
CA VAL A 17 24.09 0.45 14.62
C VAL A 17 23.36 1.39 15.58
N SER A 18 23.47 1.08 16.88
CA SER A 18 22.67 1.69 17.95
C SER A 18 23.02 3.14 18.33
N GLY A 19 23.60 3.94 17.41
CA GLY A 19 23.84 5.37 17.60
C GLY A 19 23.27 6.24 16.48
N ARG A 20 23.31 5.76 15.23
CA ARG A 20 22.87 6.54 14.06
C ARG A 20 21.35 6.55 13.93
N SER A 21 20.70 5.40 14.14
CA SER A 21 19.23 5.29 14.13
C SER A 21 18.59 6.21 15.17
N LYS A 22 19.17 6.26 16.39
CA LYS A 22 18.73 7.19 17.44
C LYS A 22 18.92 8.66 17.04
N LYS A 23 20.09 9.02 16.50
CA LYS A 23 20.34 10.38 16.00
C LYS A 23 19.36 10.79 14.91
N ALA A 24 19.05 9.90 13.97
CA ALA A 24 18.04 10.14 12.94
C ALA A 24 16.67 10.36 13.57
N ALA A 25 16.26 9.50 14.49
CA ALA A 25 14.99 9.62 15.21
C ALA A 25 14.90 10.95 16.01
N GLU A 26 15.97 11.43 16.64
CA GLU A 26 16.01 12.72 17.34
C GLU A 26 15.83 13.92 16.41
N ILE A 27 16.23 13.80 15.14
CA ILE A 27 16.01 14.84 14.14
C ILE A 27 14.57 14.75 13.61
N ILE A 28 14.06 13.53 13.38
CA ILE A 28 12.66 13.30 13.00
C ILE A 28 11.73 13.88 14.07
N GLU A 29 11.99 13.64 15.34
CA GLU A 29 11.23 14.19 16.47
C GLU A 29 11.23 15.73 16.43
N ARG A 30 12.39 16.38 16.32
CA ARG A 30 12.50 17.85 16.23
C ARG A 30 11.76 18.43 15.02
N SER A 31 11.91 17.82 13.85
CA SER A 31 11.23 18.22 12.62
C SER A 31 9.71 18.06 12.75
N PHE A 32 9.27 16.92 13.27
CA PHE A 32 7.86 16.65 13.54
C PHE A 32 7.29 17.67 14.53
N THR A 33 7.94 17.88 15.67
CA THR A 33 7.52 18.85 16.70
C THR A 33 7.39 20.25 16.12
N SER A 34 8.28 20.66 15.22
CA SER A 34 8.27 21.99 14.57
C SER A 34 7.23 22.15 13.45
N ALA A 35 6.82 21.06 12.79
CA ALA A 35 5.82 21.08 11.71
C ALA A 35 4.45 21.57 12.21
N ARG A 36 3.58 22.06 11.35
CA ARG A 36 2.20 22.44 11.72
C ARG A 36 1.21 21.38 11.27
N SER A 37 1.46 20.78 10.11
CA SER A 37 0.57 19.81 9.46
C SER A 37 1.39 18.66 8.87
N PRO A 38 2.11 17.86 9.69
CA PRO A 38 2.84 16.71 9.18
C PRO A 38 1.89 15.60 8.72
N VAL A 39 2.33 14.79 7.76
CA VAL A 39 1.65 13.55 7.33
C VAL A 39 2.64 12.40 7.23
N ILE A 40 2.17 11.17 7.38
CA ILE A 40 2.93 9.96 7.07
C ILE A 40 2.50 9.44 5.71
N LEU A 41 3.47 9.10 4.86
CA LEU A 41 3.26 8.41 3.59
C LEU A 41 3.93 7.03 3.67
N ILE A 42 3.11 5.98 3.62
CA ILE A 42 3.59 4.58 3.65
C ILE A 42 3.70 4.04 2.22
N GLU A 43 4.83 3.45 1.87
CA GLU A 43 5.07 2.82 0.57
C GLU A 43 5.22 1.29 0.68
N GLY A 44 5.16 0.56 -0.44
CA GLY A 44 5.26 -0.90 -0.50
C GLY A 44 6.50 -1.53 0.16
N LEU A 45 7.66 -0.88 0.15
CA LEU A 45 8.89 -1.37 0.80
C LEU A 45 8.72 -1.49 2.32
N THR A 46 7.79 -0.73 2.91
CA THR A 46 7.49 -0.82 4.35
C THR A 46 7.16 -2.24 4.78
N ARG A 47 6.47 -3.03 3.94
CA ARG A 47 6.10 -4.43 4.25
C ARG A 47 7.31 -5.33 4.52
N VAL A 48 8.45 -5.02 3.90
CA VAL A 48 9.68 -5.81 4.05
C VAL A 48 10.30 -5.64 5.43
N TYR A 49 10.11 -4.47 6.04
CA TYR A 49 10.82 -4.07 7.25
C TYR A 49 9.92 -3.94 8.48
N LEU A 50 8.65 -3.62 8.31
CA LEU A 50 7.72 -3.37 9.42
C LEU A 50 6.46 -4.24 9.33
N HIS A 51 6.06 -4.78 10.47
CA HIS A 51 4.72 -5.32 10.64
C HIS A 51 3.67 -4.21 10.75
N GLN A 52 2.44 -4.49 10.31
CA GLN A 52 1.30 -3.55 10.37
C GLN A 52 1.05 -3.01 11.79
N ASP A 53 1.33 -3.81 12.82
CA ASP A 53 1.16 -3.39 14.23
C ASP A 53 2.13 -2.28 14.61
N ILE A 54 3.38 -2.32 14.12
CA ILE A 54 4.37 -1.26 14.36
C ILE A 54 3.99 0.02 13.62
N VAL A 55 3.50 -0.10 12.39
CA VAL A 55 2.98 1.04 11.62
C VAL A 55 1.76 1.68 12.32
N SER A 56 0.85 0.86 12.84
CA SER A 56 -0.33 1.33 13.60
C SER A 56 0.08 2.00 14.91
N LEU A 57 1.06 1.45 15.63
CA LEU A 57 1.60 2.03 16.85
C LEU A 57 2.26 3.39 16.59
N LEU A 58 3.11 3.50 15.55
CA LEU A 58 3.69 4.77 15.12
C LEU A 58 2.62 5.80 14.78
N SER A 59 1.60 5.38 14.01
CA SER A 59 0.49 6.23 13.58
C SER A 59 -0.31 6.76 14.77
N SER A 60 -0.60 5.89 15.73
CA SER A 60 -1.26 6.26 16.99
C SER A 60 -0.40 7.20 17.84
N LYS A 61 0.91 6.96 17.89
CA LYS A 61 1.88 7.76 18.64
C LYS A 61 1.99 9.19 18.11
N LEU A 62 2.13 9.34 16.80
CA LEU A 62 2.30 10.64 16.15
C LEU A 62 0.96 11.38 16.01
N GLY A 63 -0.15 10.66 15.86
CA GLY A 63 -1.50 11.24 15.84
C GLY A 63 -1.85 12.05 14.60
N CYS A 64 -0.90 12.25 13.68
CA CYS A 64 -1.11 12.96 12.43
C CYS A 64 -1.77 12.06 11.36
N PRO A 65 -2.28 12.63 10.25
CA PRO A 65 -2.81 11.84 9.15
C PRO A 65 -1.80 10.88 8.54
N VAL A 66 -2.29 9.72 8.15
CA VAL A 66 -1.53 8.68 7.47
C VAL A 66 -2.18 8.37 6.13
N PHE A 67 -1.37 8.40 5.09
CA PHE A 67 -1.74 7.95 3.75
C PHE A 67 -0.77 6.86 3.32
N CYS A 68 -1.13 6.12 2.29
CA CYS A 68 -0.20 5.21 1.63
C CYS A 68 -0.11 5.51 0.14
N LEU A 69 1.02 5.20 -0.49
CA LEU A 69 1.09 5.05 -1.93
C LEU A 69 0.31 3.79 -2.36
N PRO A 70 -0.02 3.61 -3.65
CA PRO A 70 -0.85 2.49 -4.11
C PRO A 70 -0.34 1.11 -3.67
N ASP A 71 0.96 0.87 -3.76
CA ASP A 71 1.61 -0.37 -3.35
C ASP A 71 1.90 -0.46 -1.84
N GLY A 72 1.72 0.64 -1.10
CA GLY A 72 1.68 0.69 0.36
C GLY A 72 0.31 0.36 0.97
N LYS A 73 -0.73 0.12 0.16
CA LYS A 73 -2.07 -0.23 0.67
C LYS A 73 -2.03 -1.50 1.50
N SER A 74 -2.86 -1.56 2.55
CA SER A 74 -2.89 -2.57 3.63
C SER A 74 -1.71 -2.58 4.61
N GLN A 75 -0.71 -1.68 4.51
CA GLN A 75 0.33 -1.57 5.55
C GLN A 75 -0.17 -0.95 6.86
N ILE A 76 -1.33 -0.29 6.80
CA ILE A 76 -2.10 0.17 7.94
C ILE A 76 -3.55 -0.25 7.72
N PRO A 77 -4.28 -0.72 8.75
CA PRO A 77 -5.68 -1.08 8.60
C PRO A 77 -6.53 0.10 8.13
N ASP A 78 -7.43 -0.11 7.17
CA ASP A 78 -8.31 0.94 6.65
C ASP A 78 -9.23 1.50 7.77
N SER A 79 -9.48 0.72 8.82
CA SER A 79 -10.23 1.11 10.01
C SER A 79 -9.45 2.04 10.97
N HIS A 80 -8.12 2.13 10.83
CA HIS A 80 -7.28 2.89 11.76
C HIS A 80 -7.70 4.38 11.77
N PRO A 81 -7.82 5.04 12.95
CA PRO A 81 -8.37 6.39 13.04
C PRO A 81 -7.58 7.45 12.25
N GLN A 82 -6.27 7.28 12.17
CA GLN A 82 -5.36 8.18 11.44
C GLN A 82 -5.28 7.88 9.93
N PHE A 83 -5.76 6.73 9.46
CA PHE A 83 -5.67 6.39 8.04
C PHE A 83 -6.68 7.18 7.21
N CYS A 84 -6.17 7.94 6.24
CA CYS A 84 -6.90 8.90 5.43
C CYS A 84 -7.02 8.48 3.95
N GLY A 85 -6.45 7.34 3.56
CA GLY A 85 -6.61 6.75 2.23
C GLY A 85 -5.32 6.63 1.42
N VAL A 86 -5.48 6.22 0.16
CA VAL A 86 -4.38 6.09 -0.81
C VAL A 86 -4.09 7.46 -1.43
N PHE A 87 -2.83 7.89 -1.43
CA PHE A 87 -2.34 9.05 -2.15
C PHE A 87 -1.72 8.62 -3.48
N TRP A 88 -2.50 8.81 -4.54
CA TRP A 88 -2.10 8.63 -5.93
C TRP A 88 -2.56 9.87 -6.71
N PRO A 89 -1.68 10.84 -7.01
CA PRO A 89 -2.04 12.21 -7.37
C PRO A 89 -3.14 12.41 -8.42
N LYS A 90 -3.24 11.54 -9.44
CA LYS A 90 -4.32 11.60 -10.44
C LYS A 90 -5.52 10.70 -10.16
N ALA A 91 -5.32 9.60 -9.43
CA ALA A 91 -6.33 8.56 -9.26
C ALA A 91 -7.09 8.66 -7.93
N SER A 92 -6.56 9.43 -6.98
CA SER A 92 -7.16 9.58 -5.65
C SER A 92 -8.17 10.71 -5.60
N HIS A 93 -9.08 10.63 -4.62
CA HIS A 93 -10.05 11.67 -4.36
C HIS A 93 -9.35 13.03 -4.14
N PRO A 94 -9.83 14.16 -4.71
CA PRO A 94 -9.14 15.45 -4.64
C PRO A 94 -8.79 15.90 -3.21
N LYS A 95 -9.65 15.62 -2.23
CA LYS A 95 -9.38 15.91 -0.82
C LYS A 95 -8.13 15.18 -0.25
N VAL A 96 -7.82 13.95 -0.68
CA VAL A 96 -6.56 13.26 -0.30
C VAL A 96 -5.38 14.02 -0.88
N VAL A 97 -5.45 14.32 -2.18
CA VAL A 97 -4.39 15.02 -2.88
C VAL A 97 -4.15 16.39 -2.23
N THR A 98 -5.19 17.17 -1.97
CA THR A 98 -5.09 18.46 -1.30
C THR A 98 -4.51 18.35 0.12
N ALA A 99 -4.92 17.36 0.91
CA ALA A 99 -4.39 17.20 2.26
C ALA A 99 -2.90 16.86 2.29
N VAL A 100 -2.45 15.94 1.41
CA VAL A 100 -1.03 15.63 1.28
C VAL A 100 -0.27 16.82 0.72
N MET A 101 -0.75 17.45 -0.36
CA MET A 101 -0.05 18.57 -0.99
C MET A 101 0.04 19.82 -0.11
N ASN A 102 -0.93 20.08 0.78
CA ASN A 102 -0.92 21.22 1.70
C ASN A 102 -0.20 20.97 3.04
N SER A 103 0.30 19.76 3.29
CA SER A 103 1.09 19.45 4.49
C SER A 103 2.48 20.09 4.44
N ASP A 104 3.05 20.43 5.59
CA ASP A 104 4.37 21.08 5.66
C ASP A 104 5.52 20.13 5.99
N LEU A 105 5.23 18.86 6.24
CA LEU A 105 6.22 17.79 6.43
C LEU A 105 5.64 16.43 5.98
N TRP A 106 6.39 15.72 5.13
CA TRP A 106 6.11 14.34 4.74
C TRP A 106 7.10 13.41 5.42
N ILE A 107 6.61 12.50 6.26
CA ILE A 107 7.38 11.38 6.78
C ILE A 107 7.10 10.19 5.86
N VAL A 108 8.01 9.95 4.92
CA VAL A 108 7.92 8.87 3.95
C VAL A 108 8.64 7.64 4.50
N ILE A 109 7.93 6.53 4.61
CA ILE A 109 8.47 5.25 5.09
C ILE A 109 8.64 4.33 3.88
N GLY A 110 9.88 3.97 3.58
CA GLY A 110 10.22 3.05 2.50
C GLY A 110 10.00 3.59 1.08
N GLY A 111 9.97 4.90 0.86
CA GLY A 111 9.53 5.49 -0.42
C GLY A 111 10.34 5.04 -1.64
N ARG A 112 9.73 4.35 -2.61
CA ARG A 112 10.31 4.04 -3.93
C ARG A 112 9.47 4.60 -5.06
N TRP A 113 9.58 5.90 -5.23
CA TRP A 113 8.84 6.64 -6.24
C TRP A 113 9.27 6.27 -7.66
N SER A 114 8.29 6.19 -8.55
CA SER A 114 8.46 6.06 -10.00
C SER A 114 7.48 6.98 -10.72
N ASP A 115 7.61 7.09 -12.03
CA ASP A 115 6.63 7.74 -12.90
C ASP A 115 5.21 7.16 -12.75
N LEU A 116 5.07 5.86 -12.43
CA LEU A 116 3.77 5.24 -12.14
C LEU A 116 3.12 5.77 -10.86
N HIS A 117 3.91 6.22 -9.88
CA HIS A 117 3.39 6.87 -8.68
C HIS A 117 2.89 8.28 -8.95
N THR A 118 3.44 8.96 -9.96
CA THR A 118 3.03 10.33 -10.31
C THR A 118 1.99 10.35 -11.43
N VAL A 119 1.91 9.34 -12.31
CA VAL A 119 0.97 9.19 -13.44
C VAL A 119 0.92 10.44 -14.33
N GLY A 120 2.06 11.09 -14.53
CA GLY A 120 2.14 12.38 -15.25
C GLY A 120 1.31 13.49 -14.60
N SER A 121 1.12 13.45 -13.27
CA SER A 121 0.57 14.56 -12.48
C SER A 121 1.56 15.72 -12.40
N ALA A 122 1.10 16.84 -11.84
CA ALA A 122 1.96 17.96 -11.50
C ALA A 122 2.83 17.71 -10.25
N LEU A 123 2.77 16.52 -9.63
CA LEU A 123 3.64 16.17 -8.50
C LEU A 123 5.09 16.05 -8.99
N ASP A 124 5.90 17.01 -8.58
CA ASP A 124 7.34 17.05 -8.83
C ASP A 124 8.07 16.86 -7.49
N LEU A 125 8.59 15.65 -7.27
CA LEU A 125 9.25 15.28 -6.01
C LEU A 125 10.50 16.11 -5.72
N ASP A 126 11.16 16.66 -6.73
CA ASP A 126 12.31 17.53 -6.52
C ASP A 126 11.89 18.86 -5.91
N LYS A 127 10.73 19.39 -6.32
CA LYS A 127 10.14 20.59 -5.70
C LYS A 127 9.66 20.35 -4.28
N GLU A 128 9.25 19.13 -3.96
CA GLU A 128 8.77 18.75 -2.62
C GLU A 128 9.87 18.29 -1.66
N ARG A 129 11.10 18.12 -2.16
CA ARG A 129 12.23 17.57 -1.40
C ARG A 129 12.50 18.27 -0.07
N ASN A 130 12.26 19.59 -0.02
CA ASN A 130 12.48 20.43 1.16
C ASN A 130 11.51 20.20 2.33
N ARG A 131 10.51 19.34 2.16
CA ARG A 131 9.57 18.91 3.22
C ARG A 131 9.55 17.40 3.42
N ILE A 132 10.42 16.63 2.78
CA ILE A 132 10.42 15.16 2.86
C ILE A 132 11.49 14.68 3.84
N ILE A 133 11.06 13.93 4.85
CA ILE A 133 11.88 12.97 5.57
C ILE A 133 11.67 11.62 4.88
N ASP A 134 12.74 11.08 4.32
CA ASP A 134 12.72 9.83 3.56
C ASP A 134 13.48 8.75 4.35
N ILE A 135 12.72 7.85 4.99
CA ILE A 135 13.23 6.77 5.83
C ILE A 135 13.36 5.51 4.97
N GLN A 136 14.61 5.12 4.70
CA GLN A 136 14.96 3.98 3.86
C GLN A 136 15.58 2.88 4.71
N SER A 137 15.79 1.71 4.09
CA SER A 137 16.30 0.51 4.76
C SER A 137 17.56 0.76 5.59
N ASP A 138 18.47 1.56 5.05
CA ASP A 138 19.85 1.71 5.52
C ASP A 138 20.27 3.19 5.67
N TYR A 139 19.39 4.13 5.35
CA TYR A 139 19.65 5.56 5.53
C TYR A 139 18.36 6.34 5.83
N VAL A 140 18.53 7.57 6.35
CA VAL A 140 17.44 8.55 6.40
C VAL A 140 17.89 9.86 5.75
N ARG A 141 17.13 10.34 4.76
CA ARG A 141 17.35 11.64 4.13
C ARG A 141 16.43 12.68 4.75
N MET A 142 17.02 13.81 5.14
CA MET A 142 16.33 14.94 5.76
C MET A 142 15.88 15.97 4.72
N PRO A 143 14.93 16.86 5.06
CA PRO A 143 14.41 17.85 4.11
C PRO A 143 15.47 18.86 3.62
N ASN A 144 16.53 19.09 4.40
CA ASN A 144 17.66 19.94 4.00
C ASN A 144 18.67 19.23 3.07
N GLY A 145 18.41 17.99 2.67
CA GLY A 145 19.28 17.18 1.82
C GLY A 145 20.33 16.36 2.57
N ASN A 146 20.50 16.55 3.89
CA ASN A 146 21.43 15.75 4.67
C ASN A 146 20.98 14.29 4.71
N ILE A 147 21.93 13.37 4.56
CA ILE A 147 21.69 11.92 4.65
C ILE A 147 22.42 11.37 5.88
N ILE A 148 21.73 10.53 6.65
CA ILE A 148 22.30 9.76 7.75
C ILE A 148 22.32 8.30 7.30
N ASP A 149 23.46 7.85 6.79
CA ASP A 149 23.66 6.46 6.34
C ASP A 149 23.96 5.51 7.52
N GLY A 150 23.80 4.21 7.29
CA GLY A 150 24.04 3.18 8.30
C GLY A 150 23.02 3.22 9.43
N THR A 151 21.78 3.58 9.10
CA THR A 151 20.62 3.42 9.98
C THR A 151 19.91 2.11 9.68
N SER A 152 18.90 1.76 10.47
CA SER A 152 17.98 0.66 10.17
C SER A 152 16.56 1.20 10.25
N LEU A 153 15.75 1.01 9.20
CA LEU A 153 14.35 1.49 9.17
C LEU A 153 13.57 1.02 10.42
N PRO A 154 13.56 -0.28 10.79
CA PRO A 154 12.93 -0.74 12.04
C PRO A 154 13.42 0.00 13.28
N GLU A 155 14.74 0.11 13.46
CA GLU A 155 15.31 0.77 14.64
C GLU A 155 14.93 2.26 14.71
N VAL A 156 14.94 2.98 13.58
CA VAL A 156 14.53 4.39 13.52
C VAL A 156 13.09 4.54 13.97
N ILE A 157 12.18 3.69 13.46
CA ILE A 157 10.75 3.74 13.83
C ILE A 157 10.55 3.38 15.31
N GLU A 158 11.24 2.35 15.82
CA GLU A 158 11.19 1.99 17.25
C GLU A 158 11.66 3.15 18.15
N GLN A 159 12.74 3.84 17.79
CA GLN A 159 13.23 5.01 18.55
C GLN A 159 12.23 6.17 18.50
N VAL A 160 11.61 6.44 17.34
CA VAL A 160 10.57 7.47 17.23
C VAL A 160 9.37 7.13 18.12
N ILE A 161 8.94 5.87 18.16
CA ILE A 161 7.86 5.40 19.05
C ILE A 161 8.23 5.58 20.53
N ALA A 162 9.49 5.29 20.88
CA ALA A 162 9.99 5.38 22.24
C ALA A 162 10.10 6.82 22.76
N PHE A 163 10.32 7.81 21.89
CA PHE A 163 10.41 9.21 22.30
C PHE A 163 9.09 9.78 22.85
N ASN A 164 9.18 10.75 23.75
CA ASN A 164 8.02 11.46 24.27
C ASN A 164 7.61 12.59 23.31
N ILE A 165 6.96 12.21 22.20
CA ILE A 165 6.49 13.13 21.17
C ILE A 165 5.05 13.52 21.47
N ALA A 166 4.75 14.83 21.49
CA ALA A 166 3.38 15.32 21.60
C ALA A 166 2.62 14.98 20.29
N PRO A 167 1.51 14.24 20.35
CA PRO A 167 0.79 13.83 19.15
C PRO A 167 0.14 15.05 18.47
N LYS A 168 0.16 15.07 17.14
CA LYS A 168 -0.55 16.08 16.35
C LYS A 168 -1.89 15.56 15.89
N CYS A 169 -2.73 15.32 16.90
CA CYS A 169 -4.15 15.03 16.72
C CYS A 169 -4.90 16.30 16.30
N ALA A 170 -4.52 16.91 15.17
CA ALA A 170 -5.41 17.85 14.53
C ALA A 170 -6.69 17.07 14.20
N PRO A 171 -7.89 17.61 14.48
CA PRO A 171 -9.12 16.98 14.05
C PRO A 171 -9.16 17.05 12.52
N PHE A 172 -8.54 16.07 11.86
CA PHE A 172 -8.87 15.68 10.50
C PHE A 172 -10.25 15.03 10.54
N LYS A 173 -11.26 15.84 10.88
CA LYS A 173 -12.65 15.47 10.73
C LYS A 173 -12.90 15.30 9.24
N ASN A 174 -13.33 14.10 8.85
CA ASN A 174 -13.91 13.78 7.55
C ASN A 174 -12.94 13.38 6.42
N PHE A 175 -12.11 12.36 6.65
CA PHE A 175 -11.82 11.38 5.59
C PHE A 175 -12.78 10.18 5.59
N GLU A 176 -13.76 10.12 6.50
CA GLU A 176 -14.84 9.11 6.43
C GLU A 176 -15.55 9.11 5.07
N SER A 177 -15.63 10.27 4.39
CA SER A 177 -16.20 10.39 3.04
C SER A 177 -15.22 10.03 1.91
N ILE A 178 -14.00 9.63 2.23
CA ILE A 178 -12.90 9.40 1.26
C ILE A 178 -12.33 7.98 1.39
N LYS A 179 -12.77 7.22 2.40
CA LYS A 179 -12.61 5.75 2.50
C LYS A 179 -13.46 5.03 1.43
N GLY A 180 -13.52 5.57 0.22
CA GLY A 180 -14.48 5.19 -0.81
C GLY A 180 -15.86 5.75 -0.50
N THR A 181 -16.58 6.16 -1.54
CA THR A 181 -18.02 5.89 -1.62
C THR A 181 -18.27 4.49 -1.08
N THR A 182 -18.62 4.35 0.20
CA THR A 182 -18.84 3.06 0.82
C THR A 182 -20.00 2.37 0.11
N THR A 183 -19.62 1.53 -0.84
CA THR A 183 -20.27 0.32 -1.36
C THR A 183 -21.07 -0.46 -0.31
N ARG A 184 -20.70 -0.35 0.98
CA ARG A 184 -21.52 -0.72 2.14
C ARG A 184 -22.78 0.15 2.20
N GLY A 185 -23.84 -0.32 1.57
CA GLY A 185 -25.14 0.35 1.50
C GLY A 185 -25.69 0.51 0.08
N LEU A 186 -24.95 0.05 -0.94
CA LEU A 186 -25.56 -0.11 -2.27
C LEU A 186 -26.70 -1.12 -2.15
N ALA A 187 -27.90 -0.71 -2.59
CA ALA A 187 -29.03 -1.61 -2.66
C ALA A 187 -28.66 -2.81 -3.52
N THR A 188 -29.00 -4.02 -3.05
CA THR A 188 -28.76 -5.24 -3.82
C THR A 188 -29.43 -5.08 -5.19
N PRO A 189 -28.66 -5.10 -6.30
CA PRO A 189 -29.24 -4.98 -7.62
C PRO A 189 -30.25 -6.10 -7.87
N SER A 190 -31.31 -5.83 -8.64
CA SER A 190 -32.20 -6.88 -9.12
C SER A 190 -31.42 -7.83 -10.05
N SER A 191 -31.85 -9.09 -10.12
CA SER A 191 -31.21 -10.12 -10.95
C SER A 191 -31.16 -9.80 -12.45
N GLU A 192 -31.98 -8.84 -12.90
CA GLU A 192 -32.07 -8.41 -14.30
C GLU A 192 -31.22 -7.17 -14.63
N SER A 193 -30.58 -6.56 -13.62
CA SER A 193 -29.80 -5.33 -13.84
C SER A 193 -28.42 -5.63 -14.45
N GLN A 194 -27.95 -4.71 -15.29
CA GLN A 194 -26.59 -4.79 -15.85
C GLN A 194 -25.54 -4.73 -14.73
N ILE A 195 -24.49 -5.54 -14.87
CA ILE A 195 -23.34 -5.52 -13.97
C ILE A 195 -22.69 -4.14 -14.02
N ARG A 196 -22.55 -3.50 -12.86
CA ARG A 196 -21.83 -2.24 -12.70
C ARG A 196 -20.59 -2.48 -11.84
N LEU A 197 -19.49 -1.85 -12.20
CA LEU A 197 -18.20 -1.96 -11.51
C LEU A 197 -18.34 -1.75 -10.00
N GLN A 198 -19.06 -0.71 -9.56
CA GLN A 198 -19.32 -0.43 -8.14
C GLN A 198 -19.94 -1.62 -7.37
N HIS A 199 -20.83 -2.39 -7.99
CA HIS A 199 -21.46 -3.56 -7.36
C HIS A 199 -20.49 -4.75 -7.32
N VAL A 200 -19.63 -4.88 -8.35
CA VAL A 200 -18.56 -5.88 -8.37
C VAL A 200 -17.57 -5.61 -7.23
N LEU A 201 -17.06 -4.37 -7.11
CA LEU A 201 -16.13 -4.00 -6.05
C LEU A 201 -16.75 -4.17 -4.65
N SER A 202 -18.02 -3.77 -4.47
CA SER A 202 -18.78 -4.03 -3.24
C SER A 202 -18.87 -5.52 -2.90
N GLY A 203 -19.17 -6.34 -3.92
CA GLY A 203 -19.20 -7.79 -3.78
C GLY A 203 -17.85 -8.36 -3.36
N ILE A 204 -16.75 -7.92 -3.98
CA ILE A 204 -15.39 -8.34 -3.63
C ILE A 204 -15.09 -7.95 -2.18
N GLU A 205 -15.33 -6.71 -1.76
CA GLU A 205 -15.14 -6.27 -0.38
C GLU A 205 -15.91 -7.13 0.63
N SER A 206 -17.14 -7.53 0.29
CA SER A 206 -18.00 -8.31 1.18
C SER A 206 -17.53 -9.75 1.41
N ILE A 207 -16.74 -10.31 0.48
CA ILE A 207 -16.24 -11.69 0.59
C ILE A 207 -14.83 -11.75 1.19
N LEU A 208 -14.13 -10.62 1.30
CA LEU A 208 -12.79 -10.56 1.87
C LEU A 208 -12.85 -10.79 3.39
N GLN A 209 -11.97 -11.66 3.87
CA GLN A 209 -11.86 -12.01 5.28
C GLN A 209 -10.45 -11.75 5.80
N ARG A 210 -10.32 -11.64 7.13
CA ARG A 210 -8.99 -11.56 7.78
C ARG A 210 -8.11 -12.71 7.29
N ASN A 211 -6.84 -12.41 7.02
CA ASN A 211 -5.82 -13.28 6.43
C ASN A 211 -5.93 -13.51 4.92
N ASP A 212 -6.99 -13.03 4.24
CA ASP A 212 -7.03 -13.08 2.78
C ASP A 212 -5.95 -12.19 2.17
N ASN A 213 -5.49 -12.59 0.98
CA ASN A 213 -4.51 -11.84 0.20
C ASN A 213 -5.18 -11.37 -1.10
N LEU A 214 -5.47 -10.08 -1.22
CA LEU A 214 -5.98 -9.46 -2.44
C LEU A 214 -4.83 -9.05 -3.35
N PHE A 215 -4.87 -9.51 -4.59
CA PHE A 215 -3.90 -9.18 -5.65
C PHE A 215 -4.60 -8.37 -6.74
N ALA A 216 -3.97 -7.28 -7.16
CA ALA A 216 -4.40 -6.50 -8.32
C ALA A 216 -3.32 -6.52 -9.40
N ASP A 217 -3.65 -7.09 -10.57
CA ASP A 217 -2.77 -7.09 -11.73
C ASP A 217 -2.69 -5.71 -12.39
N ALA A 218 -1.64 -5.47 -13.18
CA ALA A 218 -1.45 -4.22 -13.88
C ALA A 218 -2.62 -3.94 -14.85
N GLY A 219 -3.10 -2.70 -14.83
CA GLY A 219 -4.26 -2.25 -15.60
C GLY A 219 -5.34 -1.63 -14.71
N GLU A 220 -6.60 -1.67 -15.17
CA GLU A 220 -7.74 -1.10 -14.44
C GLU A 220 -7.91 -1.71 -13.04
N SER A 221 -7.45 -2.94 -12.82
CA SER A 221 -7.50 -3.59 -11.52
C SER A 221 -6.76 -2.79 -10.44
N TRP A 222 -5.68 -2.07 -10.78
CA TRP A 222 -5.01 -1.16 -9.84
C TRP A 222 -5.91 -0.01 -9.41
N PHE A 223 -6.50 0.69 -10.37
CA PHE A 223 -7.40 1.82 -10.11
C PHE A 223 -8.65 1.39 -9.36
N ASN A 224 -9.18 0.22 -9.67
CA ASN A 224 -10.31 -0.36 -8.96
C ASN A 224 -9.94 -0.69 -7.50
N ALA A 225 -8.82 -1.41 -7.30
CA ALA A 225 -8.44 -1.88 -5.98
C ALA A 225 -8.05 -0.77 -5.00
N ILE A 226 -7.46 0.34 -5.47
CA ILE A 226 -7.12 1.47 -4.57
C ILE A 226 -8.36 2.17 -4.01
N THR A 227 -9.52 2.06 -4.68
CA THR A 227 -10.79 2.64 -4.20
C THR A 227 -11.50 1.78 -3.17
N MET A 228 -11.10 0.51 -3.03
CA MET A 228 -11.76 -0.44 -2.14
C MET A 228 -11.38 -0.19 -0.67
N THR A 229 -12.35 -0.41 0.24
CA THR A 229 -12.09 -0.51 1.68
C THR A 229 -11.77 -1.95 2.05
N LEU A 230 -10.59 -2.16 2.63
CA LEU A 230 -10.16 -3.49 3.05
C LEU A 230 -10.59 -3.78 4.50
N PRO A 231 -11.20 -4.95 4.77
CA PRO A 231 -11.36 -5.45 6.12
C PRO A 231 -10.00 -5.62 6.84
N ASP A 232 -10.00 -5.42 8.16
CA ASP A 232 -8.78 -5.56 8.97
C ASP A 232 -8.15 -6.96 8.83
N GLY A 233 -6.84 -6.97 8.61
CA GLY A 233 -6.06 -8.20 8.42
C GLY A 233 -6.11 -8.79 7.01
N VAL A 234 -6.76 -8.13 6.04
CA VAL A 234 -6.57 -8.43 4.62
C VAL A 234 -5.25 -7.82 4.15
N ASN A 235 -4.44 -8.62 3.47
CA ASN A 235 -3.24 -8.15 2.79
C ASN A 235 -3.56 -7.74 1.36
N PHE A 236 -2.93 -6.66 0.90
CA PHE A 236 -3.00 -6.20 -0.48
C PHE A 236 -1.63 -6.27 -1.14
N HIS A 237 -1.63 -6.68 -2.41
CA HIS A 237 -0.45 -6.87 -3.23
C HIS A 237 -0.65 -6.27 -4.62
N MET A 238 0.32 -5.45 -5.03
CA MET A 238 0.39 -4.80 -6.33
C MET A 238 1.84 -4.75 -6.77
N GLN A 239 2.13 -5.07 -8.04
CA GLN A 239 3.49 -4.99 -8.59
C GLN A 239 3.69 -3.66 -9.34
N MET A 240 3.67 -2.54 -8.60
CA MET A 240 3.64 -1.21 -9.23
C MET A 240 4.92 -0.90 -10.01
N ILE A 241 6.10 -1.05 -9.41
CA ILE A 241 7.37 -0.63 -10.04
C ILE A 241 7.72 -1.44 -11.30
N TYR A 242 7.47 -2.76 -11.29
CA TYR A 242 7.81 -3.63 -12.43
C TYR A 242 6.68 -3.71 -13.45
N ALA A 243 5.42 -3.52 -13.03
CA ALA A 243 4.24 -3.38 -13.88
C ALA A 243 4.05 -4.51 -14.92
N SER A 244 4.45 -5.74 -14.62
CA SER A 244 4.30 -6.85 -15.57
C SER A 244 2.87 -7.39 -15.55
N ILE A 245 2.16 -7.26 -16.66
CA ILE A 245 0.83 -7.87 -16.80
C ILE A 245 0.90 -9.39 -16.68
N GLY A 246 -0.06 -9.97 -15.96
CA GLY A 246 -0.15 -11.41 -15.71
C GLY A 246 0.76 -11.90 -14.57
N TRP A 247 1.54 -11.03 -13.92
CA TRP A 247 2.31 -11.35 -12.72
C TRP A 247 1.44 -11.96 -11.61
N SER A 248 0.21 -11.46 -11.47
CA SER A 248 -0.60 -11.72 -10.28
C SER A 248 -1.06 -13.17 -10.18
N LEU A 249 -1.25 -13.88 -11.30
CA LEU A 249 -1.72 -15.27 -11.30
C LEU A 249 -0.67 -16.26 -10.72
N PRO A 250 0.61 -16.25 -11.14
CA PRO A 250 1.64 -17.03 -10.45
C PRO A 250 1.95 -16.46 -9.05
N ALA A 251 1.76 -15.17 -8.80
CA ALA A 251 1.92 -14.61 -7.46
C ALA A 251 0.90 -15.17 -6.47
N ILE A 252 -0.38 -15.35 -6.86
CA ILE A 252 -1.38 -15.95 -5.99
C ILE A 252 -1.08 -17.42 -5.67
N LEU A 253 -0.50 -18.15 -6.62
CA LEU A 253 -0.03 -19.52 -6.38
C LEU A 253 1.08 -19.52 -5.33
N GLY A 254 2.11 -18.68 -5.50
CA GLY A 254 3.21 -18.56 -4.54
C GLY A 254 2.72 -18.17 -3.15
N SER A 255 1.77 -17.23 -3.07
CA SER A 255 1.14 -16.81 -1.82
C SER A 255 0.38 -17.95 -1.15
N GLN A 256 -0.42 -18.73 -1.89
CA GLN A 256 -1.15 -19.87 -1.33
C GLN A 256 -0.23 -20.98 -0.82
N LEU A 257 0.94 -21.16 -1.46
CA LEU A 257 1.96 -22.12 -1.02
C LEU A 257 2.68 -21.66 0.25
N ALA A 258 2.94 -20.36 0.38
CA ALA A 258 3.63 -19.79 1.54
C ALA A 258 2.71 -19.59 2.75
N GLN A 259 1.44 -19.26 2.53
CA GLN A 259 0.46 -18.95 3.56
C GLN A 259 -0.79 -19.83 3.36
N THR A 260 -0.97 -20.80 4.26
CA THR A 260 -2.11 -21.72 4.23
C THR A 260 -3.37 -21.18 4.91
N GLN A 261 -3.25 -20.07 5.66
CA GLN A 261 -4.36 -19.38 6.31
C GLN A 261 -4.89 -18.24 5.44
N GLY A 262 -6.20 -18.17 5.29
CA GLY A 262 -6.83 -17.25 4.32
C GLY A 262 -6.72 -17.77 2.88
N ARG A 263 -7.30 -17.04 1.94
CA ARG A 263 -7.25 -17.38 0.51
C ARG A 263 -6.73 -16.20 -0.33
N PRO A 264 -6.12 -16.49 -1.48
CA PRO A 264 -5.85 -15.46 -2.46
C PRO A 264 -7.15 -15.06 -3.18
N VAL A 265 -7.33 -13.76 -3.35
CA VAL A 265 -8.36 -13.16 -4.19
C VAL A 265 -7.66 -12.34 -5.25
N LEU A 266 -7.97 -12.58 -6.52
CA LEU A 266 -7.28 -11.98 -7.65
C LEU A 266 -8.21 -11.11 -8.48
N MET A 267 -7.79 -9.87 -8.74
CA MET A 267 -8.37 -8.97 -9.75
C MET A 267 -7.41 -8.90 -10.94
N ILE A 268 -7.82 -9.44 -12.09
CA ILE A 268 -7.00 -9.51 -13.31
C ILE A 268 -7.83 -9.14 -14.55
N GLY A 269 -7.24 -8.41 -15.49
CA GLY A 269 -7.87 -8.11 -16.78
C GLY A 269 -7.83 -9.31 -17.74
N ASP A 270 -8.77 -9.36 -18.68
CA ASP A 270 -8.80 -10.33 -19.78
C ASP A 270 -7.55 -10.28 -20.68
N GLY A 271 -6.91 -9.13 -20.85
CA GLY A 271 -5.63 -9.00 -21.57
C GLY A 271 -4.42 -9.52 -20.77
N ALA A 272 -4.44 -9.40 -19.44
CA ALA A 272 -3.35 -9.82 -18.57
C ALA A 272 -3.35 -11.34 -18.31
N LEU A 273 -4.54 -11.93 -18.12
CA LEU A 273 -4.69 -13.34 -17.78
C LEU A 273 -3.99 -14.31 -18.76
N PRO A 274 -4.10 -14.15 -20.10
CA PRO A 274 -3.46 -15.06 -21.05
C PRO A 274 -1.94 -15.13 -20.96
N MET A 275 -1.27 -14.13 -20.36
CA MET A 275 0.19 -14.12 -20.23
C MET A 275 0.71 -15.29 -19.36
N THR A 276 -0.09 -15.72 -18.39
CA THR A 276 0.30 -16.72 -17.38
C THR A 276 -0.80 -17.73 -17.06
N VAL A 277 -1.86 -17.81 -17.89
CA VAL A 277 -3.07 -18.61 -17.68
C VAL A 277 -2.83 -20.08 -17.35
N GLN A 278 -1.72 -20.66 -17.83
CA GLN A 278 -1.31 -22.03 -17.55
C GLN A 278 -1.18 -22.34 -16.05
N GLU A 279 -0.95 -21.34 -15.20
CA GLU A 279 -0.83 -21.52 -13.76
C GLU A 279 -2.15 -21.92 -13.08
N LEU A 280 -3.29 -21.69 -13.75
CA LEU A 280 -4.58 -22.25 -13.32
C LEU A 280 -4.52 -23.77 -13.17
N SER A 281 -3.78 -24.46 -14.03
CA SER A 281 -3.58 -25.91 -13.95
C SER A 281 -2.97 -26.32 -12.60
N THR A 282 -1.95 -25.58 -12.14
CA THR A 282 -1.30 -25.82 -10.86
C THR A 282 -2.22 -25.49 -9.68
N LEU A 283 -2.93 -24.36 -9.72
CA LEU A 283 -3.90 -23.97 -8.69
C LEU A 283 -4.99 -25.04 -8.51
N ILE A 284 -5.51 -25.60 -9.61
CA ILE A 284 -6.47 -26.71 -9.60
C ILE A 284 -5.82 -27.97 -9.00
N ARG A 285 -4.60 -28.32 -9.44
CA ARG A 285 -3.87 -29.51 -8.97
C ARG A 285 -3.66 -29.49 -7.47
N ILE A 286 -3.32 -28.34 -6.88
CA ILE A 286 -3.12 -28.20 -5.43
C ILE A 286 -4.43 -27.97 -4.66
N ARG A 287 -5.58 -27.94 -5.35
CA ARG A 287 -6.91 -27.64 -4.77
C ARG A 287 -6.92 -26.31 -4.01
N SER A 288 -6.30 -25.29 -4.61
CA SER A 288 -6.30 -23.93 -4.08
C SER A 288 -7.74 -23.41 -3.95
N ASN A 289 -8.00 -22.64 -2.90
CA ASN A 289 -9.30 -21.98 -2.68
C ASN A 289 -9.30 -20.54 -3.21
N ALA A 290 -8.51 -20.27 -4.26
CA ALA A 290 -8.39 -18.98 -4.88
C ALA A 290 -9.71 -18.51 -5.50
N ILE A 291 -10.00 -17.21 -5.39
CA ILE A 291 -11.09 -16.56 -6.13
C ILE A 291 -10.48 -15.63 -7.16
N ILE A 292 -10.82 -15.82 -8.44
CA ILE A 292 -10.26 -15.05 -9.55
C ILE A 292 -11.39 -14.28 -10.24
N PHE A 293 -11.32 -12.95 -10.16
CA PHE A 293 -12.18 -12.03 -10.87
C PHE A 293 -11.49 -11.57 -12.16
N VAL A 294 -12.02 -12.05 -13.29
CA VAL A 294 -11.55 -11.65 -14.62
C VAL A 294 -12.41 -10.47 -15.10
N PHE A 295 -11.79 -9.30 -15.20
CA PHE A 295 -12.41 -8.10 -15.76
C PHE A 295 -12.33 -8.17 -17.28
N ASN A 296 -13.40 -8.69 -17.90
CA ASN A 296 -13.51 -8.83 -19.36
C ASN A 296 -14.18 -7.60 -19.97
N ASN A 297 -13.34 -6.69 -20.50
CA ASN A 297 -13.74 -5.45 -21.16
C ASN A 297 -13.28 -5.40 -22.63
N LEU A 298 -12.91 -6.57 -23.17
CA LEU A 298 -12.50 -6.82 -24.55
C LEU A 298 -11.17 -6.13 -24.94
N GLY A 299 -10.19 -6.10 -24.03
CA GLY A 299 -8.81 -5.74 -24.36
C GLY A 299 -8.09 -4.81 -23.37
N TYR A 300 -6.96 -4.24 -23.81
CA TYR A 300 -6.10 -3.39 -22.97
C TYR A 300 -6.64 -1.95 -22.83
N ARG A 301 -7.70 -1.75 -22.04
CA ARG A 301 -8.38 -0.44 -21.89
C ARG A 301 -7.47 0.70 -21.43
N VAL A 302 -6.52 0.41 -20.53
CA VAL A 302 -5.54 1.40 -20.04
C VAL A 302 -4.67 1.96 -21.17
N GLU A 303 -4.32 1.15 -22.17
CA GLU A 303 -3.47 1.56 -23.29
C GLU A 303 -4.21 2.44 -24.31
N VAL A 304 -5.54 2.31 -24.39
CA VAL A 304 -6.36 3.10 -25.34
C VAL A 304 -6.92 4.39 -24.73
N GLY A 305 -6.50 4.74 -23.50
CA GLY A 305 -6.89 5.99 -22.83
C GLY A 305 -8.39 6.10 -22.51
N GLN A 306 -9.11 4.98 -22.52
CA GLN A 306 -10.51 4.89 -22.12
C GLN A 306 -10.55 4.32 -20.71
N MET A 307 -10.31 5.18 -19.71
CA MET A 307 -10.54 4.90 -18.29
C MET A 307 -11.66 5.79 -17.78
#